data_AF-A0A329LNE5-F1
#
_entry.id   AF-A0A329LNE5-F1
#
_cell.length_a   1.000
_cell.length_b   1.000
_cell.length_c   1.000
_cell.angle_alpha   90.00
_cell.angle_beta   90.00
_cell.angle_gamma   90.00
#
_symmetry.space_group_name_H-M   'P 1'
#
loop_
_entity.id
_entity.type
_entity.pdbx_description
1 polymer ?
#
loop_
_entity_poly.entity_id
_entity_poly.type
_entity_poly.pdbx_seq_one_letter_code
_entity_poly.pdbx_strand_id
1 'polypeptide(L)'
;MIKAAKTLFLVLLMFVFSGCTNNGYKSIEEAIQQGGIQYKQIYHQHEVNKGIIIFYENPNGGIDAGIVYKMGDKYKWGFGGGTVSFPSKEDVTWGGVNLDINARDQEKQYWLYYGIIKDTQITTLHIEHKGPDKYIDKDAEIVKLFDGYKLWFALQDKYSEIQPGFILTGYNKDGVSVYHLE
;
A
#
# COMPACT_ATOMS: atom_id res chain seq x y z
N MET A 1 14.52 28.77 -54.28
CA MET A 1 14.40 29.15 -52.85
C MET A 1 13.11 28.67 -52.16
N ILE A 2 11.96 28.54 -52.84
CA ILE A 2 10.67 28.16 -52.23
C ILE A 2 10.62 26.69 -51.73
N LYS A 3 11.41 25.77 -52.30
CA LYS A 3 11.45 24.36 -51.87
C LYS A 3 12.13 24.13 -50.51
N ALA A 4 13.16 24.91 -50.18
CA ALA A 4 13.90 24.77 -48.92
C ALA A 4 13.05 25.18 -47.69
N ALA A 5 12.20 26.20 -47.85
CA ALA A 5 11.30 26.67 -46.80
C ALA A 5 10.20 25.65 -46.43
N LYS A 6 9.69 24.89 -47.41
CA LYS A 6 8.70 23.82 -47.17
C LYS A 6 9.27 22.62 -46.42
N THR A 7 10.52 22.25 -46.69
CA THR A 7 11.18 21.14 -46.00
C THR A 7 11.53 21.50 -44.55
N LEU A 8 11.93 22.74 -44.28
CA LEU A 8 12.25 23.20 -42.92
C LEU A 8 11.00 23.25 -42.02
N PHE A 9 9.84 23.64 -42.57
CA PHE A 9 8.57 23.66 -41.84
C PHE A 9 8.07 22.25 -41.47
N LEU A 10 8.32 21.25 -42.33
CA LEU A 10 7.94 19.86 -42.07
C LEU A 10 8.78 19.21 -40.97
N VAL A 11 10.07 19.57 -40.88
CA VAL A 11 10.98 19.09 -39.82
C VAL A 11 10.65 19.75 -38.47
N LEU A 12 10.26 21.03 -38.48
CA LEU A 12 9.85 21.75 -37.27
C LEU A 12 8.54 21.20 -36.67
N LEU A 13 7.62 20.71 -37.51
CA LEU A 13 6.36 20.12 -37.07
C LEU A 13 6.53 18.75 -36.38
N MET A 14 7.58 17.99 -36.69
CA MET A 14 7.85 16.69 -36.05
C MET A 14 8.42 16.81 -34.63
N PHE A 15 9.04 17.94 -34.28
CA PHE A 15 9.57 18.19 -32.93
C PHE A 15 8.50 18.54 -31.91
N VAL A 16 7.27 18.89 -32.33
CA VAL A 16 6.18 19.28 -31.42
C VAL A 16 5.42 18.08 -30.84
N PHE A 17 5.64 16.87 -31.36
CA PHE A 17 4.95 15.64 -30.90
C PHE A 17 5.82 14.71 -30.04
N SER A 18 7.08 15.07 -29.76
CA SER A 18 7.99 14.21 -29.00
C SER A 18 7.91 14.35 -27.48
N GLY A 19 7.10 15.28 -26.96
CA GLY A 19 7.11 15.66 -25.55
C GLY A 19 5.76 15.50 -24.88
N CYS A 20 5.44 14.29 -24.41
CA CYS A 20 4.65 14.00 -23.19
C CYS A 20 4.33 12.49 -23.05
N THR A 21 5.32 11.60 -23.17
CA THR A 21 5.20 10.25 -22.58
C THR A 21 5.74 10.28 -21.15
N ASN A 22 5.12 11.14 -20.32
CA ASN A 22 5.47 11.24 -18.91
C ASN A 22 4.76 10.10 -18.17
N ASN A 23 5.36 8.92 -18.17
CA ASN A 23 4.75 7.71 -17.58
C ASN A 23 4.68 7.74 -16.03
N GLY A 24 4.69 8.91 -15.37
CA GLY A 24 4.60 9.08 -13.91
C GLY A 24 4.61 10.54 -13.46
N TYR A 25 4.38 10.76 -12.16
CA TYR A 25 4.15 12.05 -11.50
C TYR A 25 5.31 12.44 -10.57
N LYS A 26 5.41 13.72 -10.20
CA LYS A 26 6.56 14.23 -9.43
C LYS A 26 6.48 13.89 -7.95
N SER A 27 5.29 13.64 -7.43
CA SER A 27 5.09 13.26 -6.03
C SER A 27 4.11 12.09 -5.89
N ILE A 28 4.11 11.50 -4.69
CA ILE A 28 3.18 10.45 -4.30
C ILE A 28 1.75 11.00 -4.32
N GLU A 29 1.53 12.21 -3.83
CA GLU A 29 0.23 12.89 -3.78
C GLU A 29 -0.33 13.11 -5.19
N GLU A 30 0.50 13.61 -6.13
CA GLU A 30 0.09 13.73 -7.52
C GLU A 30 -0.29 12.37 -8.11
N ALA A 31 0.48 11.32 -7.84
CA ALA A 31 0.20 9.98 -8.34
C ALA A 31 -1.13 9.42 -7.81
N ILE A 32 -1.40 9.56 -6.51
CA ILE A 32 -2.65 9.13 -5.87
C ILE A 32 -3.85 9.90 -6.47
N GLN A 33 -3.76 11.23 -6.55
CA GLN A 33 -4.84 12.07 -7.10
C GLN A 33 -5.17 11.72 -8.54
N GLN A 34 -4.15 11.44 -9.35
CA GLN A 34 -4.31 11.07 -10.75
C GLN A 34 -4.83 9.64 -10.92
N GLY A 35 -4.63 8.79 -9.92
CA GLY A 35 -5.35 7.52 -9.78
C GLY A 35 -6.83 7.67 -9.41
N GLY A 36 -7.34 8.89 -9.26
CA GLY A 36 -8.72 9.17 -8.85
C GLY A 36 -8.98 8.92 -7.38
N ILE A 37 -7.93 8.74 -6.56
CA ILE A 37 -8.05 8.43 -5.15
C ILE A 37 -8.14 9.72 -4.34
N GLN A 38 -9.24 9.88 -3.64
CA GLN A 38 -9.43 10.96 -2.67
C GLN A 38 -8.98 10.46 -1.30
N TYR A 39 -8.29 11.32 -0.55
CA TYR A 39 -7.82 11.02 0.80
C TYR A 39 -7.73 12.32 1.61
N LYS A 40 -7.80 12.22 2.94
CA LYS A 40 -7.62 13.37 3.84
C LYS A 40 -6.14 13.55 4.23
N GLN A 41 -5.47 12.45 4.57
CA GLN A 41 -4.06 12.45 4.98
C GLN A 41 -3.43 11.07 4.80
N ILE A 42 -2.09 11.03 4.72
CA ILE A 42 -1.29 9.81 4.71
C ILE A 42 -0.72 9.62 6.12
N TYR A 43 -1.05 8.50 6.76
CA TYR A 43 -0.57 8.17 8.11
C TYR A 43 0.80 7.51 8.12
N HIS A 44 1.08 6.66 7.13
CA HIS A 44 2.33 5.94 7.06
C HIS A 44 2.71 5.62 5.61
N GLN A 45 4.01 5.54 5.38
CA GLN A 45 4.62 5.12 4.12
C GLN A 45 5.67 4.06 4.46
N HIS A 46 5.59 2.91 3.80
CA HIS A 46 6.52 1.80 3.97
C HIS A 46 7.16 1.47 2.62
N GLU A 47 8.47 1.68 2.52
CA GLU A 47 9.25 1.41 1.31
C GLU A 47 9.34 -0.10 1.08
N VAL A 48 8.95 -0.53 -0.12
CA VAL A 48 9.12 -1.91 -0.61
C VAL A 48 9.94 -1.91 -1.89
N ASN A 49 10.25 -3.09 -2.41
CA ASN A 49 10.97 -3.19 -3.68
C ASN A 49 10.22 -2.46 -4.81
N LYS A 50 10.80 -1.35 -5.31
CA LYS A 50 10.27 -0.51 -6.41
C LYS A 50 8.93 0.18 -6.13
N GLY A 51 8.51 0.31 -4.88
CA GLY A 51 7.28 1.01 -4.54
C GLY A 51 7.20 1.40 -3.08
N ILE A 52 6.13 2.09 -2.75
CA ILE A 52 5.83 2.59 -1.41
C ILE A 52 4.42 2.15 -1.10
N ILE A 53 4.25 1.34 -0.06
CA ILE A 53 2.96 1.06 0.52
C ILE A 53 2.54 2.31 1.30
N ILE A 54 1.37 2.84 1.01
CA ILE A 54 0.80 3.98 1.70
C ILE A 54 -0.42 3.55 2.51
N PHE A 55 -0.56 4.13 3.69
CA PHE A 55 -1.74 3.99 4.54
C PHE A 55 -2.37 5.38 4.69
N TYR A 56 -3.60 5.56 4.22
CA TYR A 56 -4.23 6.87 4.11
C TYR A 56 -5.67 6.87 4.62
N GLU A 57 -6.12 8.02 5.13
CA GLU A 57 -7.50 8.19 5.57
C GLU A 57 -8.40 8.50 4.38
N ASN A 58 -9.45 7.70 4.17
CA ASN A 58 -10.42 7.96 3.11
C ASN A 58 -11.43 9.06 3.52
N PRO A 59 -12.16 9.69 2.57
CA PRO A 59 -13.08 10.79 2.87
C PRO A 59 -14.23 10.41 3.82
N ASN A 60 -14.66 9.15 3.79
CA ASN A 60 -15.77 8.62 4.59
C ASN A 60 -15.33 8.20 6.00
N GLY A 61 -14.03 8.28 6.31
CA GLY A 61 -13.46 7.75 7.55
C GLY A 61 -13.00 6.30 7.39
N GLY A 62 -12.01 5.92 8.19
CA GLY A 62 -11.28 4.67 8.00
C GLY A 62 -9.93 4.86 7.32
N ILE A 63 -9.09 3.83 7.43
CA ILE A 63 -7.78 3.76 6.79
C ILE A 63 -7.82 2.75 5.65
N ASP A 64 -7.38 3.18 4.49
CA ASP A 64 -7.16 2.34 3.31
C ASP A 64 -5.66 2.12 3.13
N ALA A 65 -5.29 1.09 2.36
CA ALA A 65 -3.91 0.84 1.98
C ALA A 65 -3.77 0.73 0.45
N GLY A 66 -2.61 1.12 -0.06
CA GLY A 66 -2.30 0.97 -1.48
C GLY A 66 -0.82 1.08 -1.78
N ILE A 67 -0.45 0.91 -3.05
CA ILE A 67 0.94 0.99 -3.51
C ILE A 67 1.12 2.08 -4.55
N VAL A 68 2.20 2.85 -4.37
CA VAL A 68 2.73 3.79 -5.36
C VAL A 68 4.06 3.26 -5.88
N TYR A 69 4.15 3.04 -7.19
CA TYR A 69 5.38 2.59 -7.84
C TYR A 69 6.39 3.72 -8.01
N LYS A 70 7.66 3.41 -7.77
CA LYS A 70 8.79 4.31 -8.02
C LYS A 70 9.43 3.99 -9.37
N MET A 71 9.44 4.95 -10.28
CA MET A 71 9.99 4.85 -11.63
C MET A 71 11.06 5.91 -11.83
N GLY A 72 12.25 5.66 -11.29
CA GLY A 72 13.32 6.65 -11.22
C GLY A 72 12.96 7.76 -10.23
N ASP A 73 12.82 8.98 -10.73
CA ASP A 73 12.43 10.18 -9.98
C ASP A 73 10.91 10.44 -9.98
N LYS A 74 10.12 9.52 -10.55
CA LYS A 74 8.67 9.64 -10.70
C LYS A 74 7.88 8.57 -9.95
N TYR A 75 6.61 8.85 -9.75
CA TYR A 75 5.66 8.02 -9.03
C TYR A 75 4.47 7.64 -9.91
N LYS A 76 3.88 6.47 -9.69
CA LYS A 76 2.61 6.07 -10.33
C LYS A 76 1.76 5.28 -9.37
N TRP A 77 0.48 5.60 -9.30
CA TRP A 77 -0.48 4.81 -8.55
C TRP A 77 -0.58 3.40 -9.15
N GLY A 78 -0.39 2.39 -8.31
CA GLY A 78 -0.58 1.01 -8.69
C GLY A 78 -2.01 0.59 -8.42
N PHE A 79 -2.27 0.22 -7.19
CA PHE A 79 -3.59 -0.23 -6.73
C PHE A 79 -3.72 0.07 -5.23
N GLY A 80 -4.96 0.20 -4.77
CA GLY A 80 -5.26 0.35 -3.35
C GLY A 80 -6.70 -0.01 -3.08
N GLY A 81 -6.97 -0.29 -1.82
CA GLY A 81 -8.26 -0.77 -1.34
C GLY A 81 -8.13 -1.37 0.04
N GLY A 82 -9.19 -2.06 0.46
CA GLY A 82 -9.40 -2.39 1.86
C GLY A 82 -9.75 -1.12 2.63
N THR A 83 -10.66 -1.23 3.59
CA THR A 83 -10.93 -0.14 4.52
C THR A 83 -11.05 -0.75 5.91
N VAL A 84 -10.25 -0.25 6.84
CA VAL A 84 -10.41 -0.57 8.26
C VAL A 84 -11.01 0.62 8.99
N SER A 85 -11.96 0.37 9.90
CA SER A 85 -12.61 1.45 10.64
C SER A 85 -11.61 2.24 11.48
N PHE A 86 -11.68 3.57 11.38
CA PHE A 86 -10.84 4.50 12.12
C PHE A 86 -11.58 5.83 12.37
N PRO A 87 -11.80 6.23 13.64
CA PRO A 87 -11.48 5.49 14.86
C PRO A 87 -12.30 4.20 14.98
N SER A 88 -11.69 3.12 15.48
CA SER A 88 -12.38 1.84 15.68
C SER A 88 -13.07 1.74 17.04
N LYS A 89 -14.19 1.01 17.07
CA LYS A 89 -14.83 0.54 18.31
C LYS A 89 -14.24 -0.79 18.82
N GLU A 90 -13.64 -1.57 17.93
CA GLU A 90 -12.99 -2.85 18.22
C GLU A 90 -11.56 -2.62 18.72
N ASP A 91 -11.08 -3.55 19.55
CA ASP A 91 -9.73 -3.48 20.12
C ASP A 91 -8.63 -3.68 19.08
N VAL A 92 -8.90 -4.54 18.10
CA VAL A 92 -8.06 -4.76 16.92
C VAL A 92 -8.97 -4.92 15.72
N THR A 93 -8.80 -4.07 14.70
CA THR A 93 -9.42 -4.26 13.39
C THR A 93 -8.45 -4.90 12.43
N TRP A 94 -8.98 -5.42 11.32
CA TRP A 94 -8.17 -5.94 10.23
C TRP A 94 -8.85 -5.71 8.87
N GLY A 95 -8.03 -5.65 7.85
CA GLY A 95 -8.39 -5.58 6.45
C GLY A 95 -7.27 -6.19 5.61
N GLY A 96 -7.56 -6.43 4.34
CA GLY A 96 -6.60 -7.01 3.41
C GLY A 96 -6.67 -6.32 2.07
N VAL A 97 -5.52 -6.15 1.43
CA VAL A 97 -5.44 -5.69 0.04
C VAL A 97 -4.36 -6.48 -0.69
N ASN A 98 -4.67 -6.85 -1.94
CA ASN A 98 -3.72 -7.47 -2.84
C ASN A 98 -2.90 -6.40 -3.54
N LEU A 99 -1.59 -6.39 -3.28
CA LEU A 99 -0.68 -5.44 -3.87
C LEU A 99 0.25 -6.17 -4.84
N ASP A 100 0.35 -5.66 -6.06
CA ASP A 100 1.45 -6.00 -6.95
C ASP A 100 2.70 -5.27 -6.43
N ILE A 101 3.41 -5.90 -5.50
CA ILE A 101 4.64 -5.34 -4.92
C ILE A 101 5.86 -5.57 -5.82
N ASN A 102 5.70 -6.21 -6.98
CA ASN A 102 6.84 -6.64 -7.78
C ASN A 102 6.54 -6.55 -9.28
N ALA A 103 6.75 -5.37 -9.86
CA ALA A 103 6.51 -5.07 -11.28
C ALA A 103 7.23 -5.98 -12.32
N ARG A 104 8.10 -6.92 -11.89
CA ARG A 104 8.72 -7.94 -12.77
C ARG A 104 7.90 -9.22 -12.89
N ASP A 105 7.05 -9.50 -11.91
CA ASP A 105 6.15 -10.65 -11.90
C ASP A 105 4.73 -10.08 -11.88
N GLN A 106 4.36 -9.42 -12.99
CA GLN A 106 3.10 -8.68 -13.15
C GLN A 106 1.84 -9.52 -12.93
N GLU A 107 2.01 -10.83 -12.75
CA GLU A 107 0.94 -11.79 -12.49
C GLU A 107 0.76 -12.10 -11.00
N LYS A 108 1.67 -11.66 -10.12
CA LYS A 108 1.64 -12.01 -8.69
C LYS A 108 1.33 -10.82 -7.81
N GLN A 109 0.22 -10.97 -7.08
CA GLN A 109 -0.18 -10.05 -6.01
C GLN A 109 0.09 -10.71 -4.66
N TYR A 110 0.59 -9.91 -3.72
CA TYR A 110 0.89 -10.34 -2.37
C TYR A 110 -0.11 -9.70 -1.43
N TRP A 111 -0.63 -10.48 -0.48
CA TRP A 111 -1.55 -9.97 0.51
C TRP A 111 -0.80 -9.06 1.49
N LEU A 112 -1.28 -7.82 1.59
CA LEU A 112 -1.03 -6.95 2.73
C LEU A 112 -2.20 -7.08 3.69
N TYR A 113 -1.94 -7.56 4.90
CA TYR A 113 -2.88 -7.47 6.02
C TYR A 113 -2.54 -6.24 6.84
N TYR A 114 -3.55 -5.51 7.29
CA TYR A 114 -3.34 -4.33 8.11
C TYR A 114 -4.56 -3.99 8.93
N GLY A 115 -4.40 -3.13 9.92
CA GLY A 115 -5.52 -2.69 10.76
C GLY A 115 -5.12 -1.75 11.86
N ILE A 116 -6.03 -1.53 12.80
CA ILE A 116 -5.85 -0.60 13.93
C ILE A 116 -5.85 -1.39 15.23
N ILE A 117 -4.86 -1.13 16.07
CA ILE A 117 -4.82 -1.56 17.48
C ILE A 117 -5.26 -0.37 18.34
N LYS A 118 -6.33 -0.55 19.10
CA LYS A 118 -6.78 0.36 20.15
C LYS A 118 -6.37 -0.12 21.54
N ASP A 119 -6.32 -1.44 21.76
CA ASP A 119 -5.92 -1.96 23.07
C ASP A 119 -4.45 -1.64 23.35
N THR A 120 -4.26 -0.78 24.36
CA THR A 120 -2.94 -0.31 24.79
C THR A 120 -2.07 -1.43 25.36
N GLN A 121 -2.67 -2.55 25.81
CA GLN A 121 -1.96 -3.70 26.35
C GLN A 121 -1.18 -4.46 25.26
N ILE A 122 -1.67 -4.46 24.02
CA ILE A 122 -1.03 -5.17 22.90
C ILE A 122 0.24 -4.41 22.50
N THR A 123 1.39 -5.03 22.70
CA THR A 123 2.70 -4.52 22.28
C THR A 123 3.22 -5.20 21.03
N THR A 124 2.83 -6.46 20.80
CA THR A 124 3.20 -7.26 19.64
C THR A 124 1.94 -7.90 19.07
N LEU A 125 1.87 -8.00 17.75
CA LEU A 125 0.78 -8.68 17.05
C LEU A 125 1.42 -9.66 16.07
N HIS A 126 1.17 -10.95 16.27
CA HIS A 126 1.70 -12.01 15.42
C HIS A 126 0.62 -12.49 14.46
N ILE A 127 0.95 -12.61 13.18
CA ILE A 127 0.06 -13.10 12.13
C ILE A 127 0.66 -14.34 11.47
N GLU A 128 -0.16 -15.38 11.32
CA GLU A 128 0.20 -16.59 10.60
C GLU A 128 -0.96 -17.06 9.71
N HIS A 129 -0.64 -17.63 8.55
CA HIS A 129 -1.65 -18.28 7.71
C HIS A 129 -2.04 -19.65 8.27
N LYS A 130 -3.33 -19.98 8.19
CA LYS A 130 -3.87 -21.29 8.52
C LYS A 130 -3.43 -22.32 7.49
N GLY A 131 -3.18 -23.54 7.95
CA GLY A 131 -2.84 -24.68 7.11
C GLY A 131 -1.34 -25.02 7.14
N PRO A 132 -0.92 -26.01 6.33
CA PRO A 132 0.46 -26.48 6.31
C PRO A 132 1.42 -25.48 5.65
N ASP A 133 0.93 -24.72 4.67
CA ASP A 133 1.72 -23.71 3.96
C ASP A 133 1.51 -22.34 4.60
N LYS A 134 2.46 -21.93 5.44
CA LYS A 134 2.47 -20.59 6.03
C LYS A 134 3.16 -19.61 5.09
N TYR A 135 2.38 -18.86 4.30
CA TYR A 135 2.92 -17.81 3.43
C TYR A 135 3.16 -16.49 4.16
N ILE A 136 2.59 -16.38 5.37
CA ILE A 136 2.92 -15.40 6.40
C ILE A 136 3.00 -16.14 7.74
N ASP A 137 4.04 -15.85 8.52
CA ASP A 137 4.27 -16.31 9.91
C ASP A 137 5.29 -15.35 10.51
N LYS A 138 4.80 -14.22 11.05
CA LYS A 138 5.67 -13.17 11.58
C LYS A 138 4.92 -12.18 12.47
N ASP A 139 5.71 -11.43 13.23
CA ASP A 139 5.22 -10.26 13.93
C ASP A 139 4.94 -9.13 12.93
N ALA A 140 3.78 -8.50 13.08
CA ALA A 140 3.38 -7.33 12.32
C ALA A 140 4.22 -6.11 12.71
N GLU A 141 4.45 -5.23 11.73
CA GLU A 141 4.98 -3.91 11.99
C GLU A 141 3.91 -3.05 12.65
N ILE A 142 4.30 -2.28 13.68
CA ILE A 142 3.39 -1.44 14.46
C ILE A 142 3.88 0.01 14.44
N VAL A 143 3.02 0.90 13.96
CA VAL A 143 3.27 2.34 13.87
C VAL A 143 2.29 3.06 14.79
N LYS A 144 2.82 3.88 15.70
CA LYS A 144 1.98 4.70 16.60
C LYS A 144 1.26 5.78 15.79
N LEU A 145 -0.05 5.89 15.98
CA LEU A 145 -0.87 6.99 15.52
C LEU A 145 -1.17 7.92 16.71
N PHE A 146 -2.10 8.86 16.52
CA PHE A 146 -2.59 9.75 17.57
C PHE A 146 -3.57 9.03 18.52
N ASP A 147 -3.84 9.64 19.68
CA ASP A 147 -4.82 9.19 20.68
C ASP A 147 -4.68 7.71 21.13
N GLY A 148 -3.44 7.19 21.12
CA GLY A 148 -3.13 5.84 21.59
C GLY A 148 -3.42 4.73 20.57
N TYR A 149 -3.98 5.07 19.41
CA TYR A 149 -4.15 4.13 18.31
C TYR A 149 -2.80 3.74 17.70
N LYS A 150 -2.72 2.52 17.16
CA LYS A 150 -1.56 2.04 16.40
C LYS A 150 -2.05 1.44 15.09
N LEU A 151 -1.39 1.77 13.99
CA LEU A 151 -1.52 1.03 12.73
C LEU A 151 -0.66 -0.22 12.85
N TRP A 152 -1.20 -1.38 12.49
CA TRP A 152 -0.41 -2.60 12.30
C TRP A 152 -0.49 -3.05 10.85
N PHE A 153 0.57 -3.67 10.33
CA PHE A 153 0.55 -4.29 9.02
C PHE A 153 1.57 -5.42 8.87
N ALA A 154 1.27 -6.34 7.96
CA ALA A 154 2.16 -7.43 7.59
C ALA A 154 1.94 -7.80 6.12
N LEU A 155 3.02 -7.74 5.34
CA LEU A 155 3.03 -8.16 3.95
C LEU A 155 3.39 -9.64 3.85
N GLN A 156 2.69 -10.41 3.04
CA GLN A 156 2.99 -11.82 2.80
C GLN A 156 4.42 -12.02 2.25
N ASP A 157 5.16 -13.01 2.76
CA ASP A 157 6.57 -13.24 2.39
C ASP A 157 6.72 -14.07 1.11
N LYS A 158 5.74 -14.93 0.82
CA LYS A 158 5.72 -15.82 -0.34
C LYS A 158 4.40 -15.71 -1.06
N TYR A 159 4.39 -15.68 -2.39
CA TYR A 159 3.15 -15.72 -3.15
C TYR A 159 2.31 -16.97 -2.85
N SER A 160 0.99 -16.82 -2.85
CA SER A 160 0.02 -17.91 -2.75
C SER A 160 -1.08 -17.69 -3.79
N GLU A 161 -1.45 -18.75 -4.51
CA GLU A 161 -2.58 -18.73 -5.45
C GLU A 161 -3.93 -18.68 -4.74
N ILE A 162 -3.98 -19.14 -3.49
CA ILE A 162 -5.15 -19.09 -2.63
C ILE A 162 -4.99 -17.99 -1.58
N GLN A 163 -6.10 -17.45 -1.09
CA GLN A 163 -6.10 -16.66 0.14
C GLN A 163 -6.37 -17.59 1.32
N PRO A 164 -5.35 -18.09 2.03
CA PRO A 164 -5.59 -18.83 3.25
C PRO A 164 -6.22 -17.91 4.30
N GLY A 165 -7.04 -18.49 5.18
CA GLY A 165 -7.39 -17.82 6.43
C GLY A 165 -6.13 -17.52 7.24
N PHE A 166 -6.23 -16.63 8.22
CA PHE A 166 -5.11 -16.30 9.09
C PHE A 166 -5.52 -16.37 10.55
N ILE A 167 -4.52 -16.48 11.42
CA ILE A 167 -4.63 -16.34 12.86
C ILE A 167 -3.89 -15.07 13.24
N LEU A 168 -4.47 -14.29 14.14
CA LEU A 168 -3.89 -13.06 14.66
C LEU A 168 -3.84 -13.15 16.18
N THR A 169 -2.65 -13.09 16.76
CA THR A 169 -2.46 -13.17 18.22
C THR A 169 -1.77 -11.93 18.74
N GLY A 170 -2.40 -11.22 19.67
CA GLY A 170 -1.84 -10.03 20.31
C GLY A 170 -1.24 -10.37 21.66
N TYR A 171 0.00 -9.93 21.89
CA TYR A 171 0.73 -10.15 23.12
C TYR A 171 1.01 -8.84 23.84
N ASN A 172 0.97 -8.88 25.17
CA ASN A 172 1.39 -7.78 26.00
C ASN A 172 2.92 -7.76 26.20
N LYS A 173 3.41 -6.74 26.93
CA LYS A 173 4.84 -6.54 27.21
C LYS A 173 5.52 -7.72 27.93
N ASP A 174 4.74 -8.56 28.61
CA ASP A 174 5.21 -9.72 29.37
C ASP A 174 5.14 -11.01 28.53
N GLY A 175 4.77 -10.90 27.25
CA GLY A 175 4.62 -12.03 26.32
C GLY A 175 3.34 -12.84 26.52
N VAL A 176 2.38 -12.34 27.31
CA VAL A 176 1.09 -13.01 27.54
C VAL A 176 0.13 -12.66 26.42
N SER A 177 -0.53 -13.66 25.85
CA SER A 177 -1.60 -13.45 24.87
C SER A 177 -2.80 -12.77 25.52
N VAL A 178 -3.21 -11.64 24.95
CA VAL A 178 -4.34 -10.82 25.41
C VAL A 178 -5.38 -10.61 24.31
N TYR A 179 -5.11 -11.06 23.10
CA TYR A 179 -6.02 -10.99 21.96
C TYR A 179 -5.80 -12.18 21.03
N HIS A 180 -6.90 -12.71 20.47
CA HIS A 180 -6.85 -13.80 19.50
C HIS A 180 -8.01 -13.67 18.51
N LEU A 181 -7.70 -13.87 17.23
CA LEU A 181 -8.64 -13.96 16.12
C LEU A 181 -8.23 -15.12 15.23
N GLU A 182 -9.21 -15.91 14.80
CA GLU A 182 -9.06 -17.01 13.84
C GLU A 182 -10.24 -17.05 12.87
#